data_AF-A0A7S3MCD7-F1
#
_entry.id   AF-A0A7S3MCD7-F1
#
_cell.length_a   1.000
_cell.length_b   1.000
_cell.length_c   1.000
_cell.angle_alpha   90.00
_cell.angle_beta   90.00
_cell.angle_gamma   90.00
#
_symmetry.space_group_name_H-M   'P 1'
#
loop_
_entity.id
_entity.type
_entity.pdbx_description
1 polymer ?
#
loop_
_entity_poly.entity_id
_entity_poly.type
_entity_poly.pdbx_seq_one_letter_code
_entity_poly.pdbx_strand_id
1 'polypeptide(L)'
;RKQDDLQHVLANLKDLVVKEVHGAGGYGMLIGPAATQAEIEDFRRALLANPAGYIAQPTLSLSSCPTYVESGIAPRHIDLRPFVLSGREVQMAAGGLTRVTLQEGSL
;
A
#
# COMPACT_ATOMS: atom_id res chain seq x y z
N ARG A 1 -4.47 4.78 20.89
CA ARG A 1 -3.67 5.43 19.81
C ARG A 1 -3.65 6.93 20.09
N LYS A 2 -2.55 7.63 19.80
CA LYS A 2 -2.44 9.07 20.09
C LYS A 2 -3.43 9.82 19.20
N GLN A 3 -4.26 10.66 19.80
CA GLN A 3 -5.30 11.44 19.10
C GLN A 3 -4.70 12.31 17.99
N ASP A 4 -3.46 12.76 18.21
CA ASP A 4 -2.65 13.52 17.28
C ASP A 4 -2.39 12.78 15.95
N ASP A 5 -2.17 11.45 16.00
CA ASP A 5 -1.91 10.65 14.79
C ASP A 5 -3.15 10.63 13.89
N LEU A 6 -4.34 10.45 14.48
CA LEU A 6 -5.60 10.44 13.72
C LEU A 6 -5.89 11.81 13.11
N GLN A 7 -5.69 12.88 13.87
CA GLN A 7 -5.86 14.25 13.35
C GLN A 7 -4.90 14.53 12.19
N HIS A 8 -3.64 14.12 12.33
CA HIS A 8 -2.65 14.26 11.27
C HIS A 8 -3.06 13.50 10.01
N VAL A 9 -3.50 12.23 10.14
CA VAL A 9 -3.95 11.43 9.00
C VAL A 9 -5.15 12.07 8.32
N LEU A 10 -6.16 12.48 9.08
CA LEU A 10 -7.38 13.12 8.54
C LEU A 10 -7.09 14.45 7.82
N ALA A 11 -6.09 15.21 8.27
CA ALA A 11 -5.68 16.45 7.63
C ALA A 11 -4.89 16.22 6.32
N ASN A 12 -4.24 15.07 6.19
CA ASN A 12 -3.31 14.76 5.10
C ASN A 12 -3.72 13.54 4.25
N LEU A 13 -4.99 13.13 4.27
CA LEU A 13 -5.46 11.93 3.55
C LEU A 13 -5.09 11.92 2.07
N LYS A 14 -5.06 13.08 1.42
CA LYS A 14 -4.69 13.25 0.00
C LYS A 14 -3.22 12.92 -0.30
N ASP A 15 -2.35 12.92 0.71
CA ASP A 15 -0.90 12.72 0.54
C ASP A 15 -0.45 11.34 1.08
N LEU A 16 -1.36 10.61 1.72
CA LEU A 16 -1.08 9.36 2.42
C LEU A 16 -1.70 8.16 1.72
N VAL A 17 -1.12 6.99 1.96
CA VAL A 17 -1.76 5.70 1.70
C VAL A 17 -2.34 5.17 3.01
N VAL A 18 -3.64 4.93 3.07
CA VAL A 18 -4.33 4.39 4.25
C VAL A 18 -4.90 3.01 3.94
N LYS A 19 -4.62 2.02 4.78
CA LYS A 19 -5.05 0.63 4.57
C LYS A 19 -5.54 -0.01 5.86
N GLU A 20 -6.42 -1.00 5.73
CA GLU A 20 -6.90 -1.79 6.87
C GLU A 20 -5.78 -2.65 7.49
N VAL A 21 -5.80 -2.78 8.81
CA VAL A 21 -4.84 -3.58 9.58
C VAL A 21 -5.00 -5.08 9.32
N HIS A 22 -6.25 -5.54 9.15
CA HIS A 22 -6.58 -6.95 8.95
C HIS A 22 -6.86 -7.32 7.48
N GLY A 23 -6.64 -6.38 6.54
CA GLY A 23 -6.88 -6.61 5.12
C GLY A 23 -5.80 -7.47 4.46
N ALA A 24 -6.21 -8.37 3.57
CA ALA A 24 -5.34 -9.10 2.66
C ALA A 24 -5.63 -8.71 1.21
N GLY A 25 -4.59 -8.53 0.40
CA GLY A 25 -4.73 -8.38 -1.06
C GLY A 25 -5.02 -6.97 -1.60
N GLY A 26 -4.85 -5.91 -0.81
CA GLY A 26 -4.99 -4.52 -1.30
C GLY A 26 -6.43 -3.97 -1.33
N TYR A 27 -7.42 -4.78 -0.95
CA TYR A 27 -8.79 -4.33 -0.70
C TYR A 27 -8.85 -3.51 0.61
N GLY A 28 -9.64 -2.43 0.61
CA GLY A 28 -9.75 -1.53 1.78
C GLY A 28 -8.56 -0.57 1.92
N MET A 29 -8.01 -0.11 0.78
CA MET A 29 -6.90 0.85 0.73
C MET A 29 -7.29 2.13 -0.02
N LEU A 30 -6.92 3.27 0.53
CA LEU A 30 -6.94 4.59 -0.10
C LEU A 30 -5.51 4.94 -0.53
N ILE A 31 -5.32 5.30 -1.80
CA ILE A 31 -4.08 5.92 -2.29
C ILE A 31 -4.39 7.41 -2.50
N GLY A 32 -4.13 8.24 -1.50
CA GLY A 32 -4.50 9.65 -1.48
C GLY A 32 -4.19 10.41 -2.77
N PRO A 33 -2.95 10.34 -3.31
CA PRO A 33 -2.57 11.10 -4.50
C PRO A 33 -3.27 10.67 -5.79
N ALA A 34 -3.84 9.46 -5.83
CA ALA A 34 -4.55 8.91 -6.98
C ALA A 34 -6.08 8.88 -6.77
N ALA A 35 -6.56 9.24 -5.58
CA ALA A 35 -7.97 9.20 -5.22
C ALA A 35 -8.67 10.51 -5.55
N THR A 36 -9.95 10.39 -5.90
CA THR A 36 -10.86 11.54 -6.05
C THR A 36 -11.25 12.12 -4.69
N GLN A 37 -11.71 13.38 -4.70
CA GLN A 37 -12.20 14.02 -3.48
C GLN A 37 -13.37 13.26 -2.83
N ALA A 38 -14.24 12.66 -3.66
CA ALA A 38 -15.37 11.86 -3.17
C ALA A 38 -14.88 10.61 -2.43
N GLU A 39 -13.92 9.88 -3.01
CA GLU A 39 -13.33 8.68 -2.39
C GLU A 39 -12.60 9.03 -1.09
N ILE A 40 -11.89 10.16 -1.04
CA ILE A 40 -11.22 10.64 0.17
C ILE A 40 -12.23 10.91 1.28
N GLU A 41 -13.35 11.57 0.98
CA GLU A 41 -14.38 11.87 1.98
C GLU A 41 -15.15 10.62 2.43
N ASP A 42 -15.40 9.67 1.52
CA ASP A 42 -15.99 8.39 1.86
C ASP A 42 -15.07 7.59 2.80
N PHE A 43 -13.77 7.56 2.50
CA PHE A 43 -12.77 6.91 3.33
C PHE A 43 -12.55 7.64 4.67
N ARG A 44 -12.67 8.97 4.70
CA ARG A 44 -12.67 9.78 5.93
C ARG A 44 -13.78 9.33 6.88
N ARG A 45 -14.99 9.10 6.37
CA ARG A 45 -16.12 8.60 7.18
C ARG A 45 -15.85 7.20 7.72
N ALA A 46 -15.33 6.29 6.88
CA ALA A 46 -14.96 4.95 7.31
C ALA A 46 -13.87 4.95 8.40
N LEU A 47 -12.84 5.78 8.22
CA LEU A 47 -11.74 5.95 9.17
C LEU A 47 -12.20 6.51 10.51
N LEU A 48 -13.13 7.47 10.52
CA LEU A 48 -13.72 8.01 11.75
C LEU A 48 -14.59 6.98 12.48
N ALA A 49 -15.31 6.12 11.74
CA ALA A 49 -16.15 5.09 12.31
C ALA A 49 -15.34 3.99 13.02
N ASN A 50 -14.16 3.64 12.50
CA ASN A 50 -13.28 2.64 13.12
C ASN A 50 -11.77 2.97 12.95
N PRO A 51 -11.24 3.96 13.66
CA PRO A 51 -9.86 4.42 13.47
C PRO A 51 -8.81 3.38 13.89
N ALA A 52 -9.16 2.45 14.76
CA ALA A 52 -8.28 1.35 15.15
C ALA A 52 -8.08 0.33 14.02
N GLY A 53 -9.02 0.25 13.08
CA GLY A 53 -8.99 -0.68 11.95
C GLY A 53 -7.99 -0.32 10.85
N TYR A 54 -7.37 0.87 10.89
CA TYR A 54 -6.55 1.37 9.78
C TYR A 54 -5.11 1.70 10.21
N ILE A 55 -4.20 1.76 9.24
CA ILE A 55 -2.87 2.37 9.35
C ILE A 55 -2.65 3.29 8.16
N ALA A 56 -1.89 4.35 8.38
CA ALA A 56 -1.48 5.28 7.35
C ALA A 56 0.03 5.24 7.17
N GLN A 57 0.49 5.39 5.92
CA GLN A 57 1.89 5.50 5.55
C GLN A 57 2.04 6.61 4.51
N PRO A 58 3.20 7.31 4.47
CA PRO A 58 3.51 8.20 3.36
C PRO A 58 3.42 7.46 2.03
N THR A 59 2.98 8.16 0.99
CA THR A 59 3.01 7.59 -0.36
C THR A 59 4.46 7.37 -0.78
N LEU A 60 4.82 6.13 -1.11
CA LEU A 60 6.15 5.76 -1.58
C LEU A 60 6.12 5.58 -3.09
N SER A 61 7.13 6.10 -3.78
CA SER A 61 7.38 5.77 -5.17
C SER A 61 7.92 4.34 -5.25
N LEU A 62 7.08 3.38 -5.63
CA LEU A 62 7.46 1.98 -5.75
C LEU A 62 8.41 1.77 -6.94
N SER A 63 9.41 0.90 -6.76
CA SER A 63 10.29 0.48 -7.86
C SER A 63 9.51 -0.20 -8.98
N SER A 64 9.91 0.05 -10.22
CA SER A 64 9.33 -0.59 -11.40
C SER A 64 10.28 -1.56 -12.07
N CYS A 65 9.75 -2.63 -12.67
CA CYS A 65 10.48 -3.59 -13.50
C CYS A 65 9.88 -3.64 -14.92
N PRO A 66 10.69 -3.76 -15.99
CA PRO A 66 10.18 -3.98 -17.34
C PRO A 66 9.31 -5.24 -17.37
N THR A 67 8.03 -5.07 -17.70
CA THR A 67 7.03 -6.13 -17.71
C THR A 67 6.35 -6.17 -19.08
N TYR A 68 6.15 -7.37 -19.62
CA TYR A 68 5.43 -7.55 -20.87
C TYR A 68 3.91 -7.44 -20.61
N VAL A 69 3.29 -6.45 -21.25
CA VAL A 69 1.86 -6.16 -21.22
C VAL A 69 1.31 -6.15 -22.65
N GLU A 70 0.00 -5.99 -22.81
CA GLU A 70 -0.65 -6.05 -24.13
C GLU A 70 -0.08 -5.05 -25.16
N SER A 71 0.36 -3.87 -24.70
CA SER A 71 0.98 -2.84 -25.53
C SER A 71 2.48 -3.01 -25.77
N GLY A 72 3.09 -4.08 -25.24
CA GLY A 72 4.53 -4.35 -25.34
C GLY A 72 5.24 -4.30 -23.99
N ILE A 73 6.51 -3.87 -23.96
CA ILE A 73 7.28 -3.78 -22.71
C ILE A 73 7.01 -2.43 -22.06
N ALA A 74 6.47 -2.44 -20.84
CA ALA A 74 6.19 -1.23 -20.08
C ALA A 74 6.65 -1.39 -18.61
N PRO A 75 7.00 -0.29 -17.91
CA PRO A 75 7.32 -0.34 -16.49
C PRO A 75 6.04 -0.69 -15.69
N ARG A 76 6.17 -1.61 -14.74
CA ARG A 76 5.14 -1.93 -13.75
C ARG A 76 5.72 -1.99 -12.35
N HIS A 77 4.96 -1.55 -11.36
CA HIS A 77 5.36 -1.60 -9.96
C HIS A 77 5.44 -3.05 -9.49
N ILE A 78 6.49 -3.34 -8.73
CA ILE A 78 6.72 -4.66 -8.16
C ILE A 78 6.94 -4.57 -6.65
N ASP A 79 6.55 -5.63 -5.94
CA ASP A 79 6.96 -5.87 -4.57
C ASP A 79 7.73 -7.19 -4.46
N LEU A 80 8.69 -7.25 -3.53
CA LEU A 80 9.46 -8.46 -3.27
C LEU A 80 9.22 -8.92 -1.83
N ARG A 81 8.85 -10.18 -1.69
CA ARG A 81 8.71 -10.86 -0.41
C ARG A 81 9.81 -11.92 -0.27
N PRO A 82 10.94 -11.59 0.37
CA PRO A 82 11.96 -12.58 0.72
C PRO A 82 11.48 -13.47 1.87
N PHE A 83 12.12 -14.62 2.03
CA PHE A 83 11.84 -15.55 3.13
C PHE A 83 13.07 -15.64 4.05
N VAL A 84 12.85 -15.28 5.32
CA VAL A 84 13.85 -15.38 6.39
C VAL A 84 13.63 -16.69 7.14
N LEU A 85 14.66 -17.53 7.23
CA LEU A 85 14.69 -18.79 7.95
C LEU A 85 15.41 -18.59 9.28
N SER A 86 14.72 -18.84 10.39
CA SER A 86 15.29 -18.70 11.73
C SER A 86 15.40 -20.08 12.40
N GLY A 87 16.63 -20.51 12.66
CA GLY A 87 16.96 -21.74 13.37
C GLY A 87 18.06 -21.51 14.40
N ARG A 88 19.12 -22.31 14.36
CA ARG A 88 20.35 -22.01 15.13
C ARG A 88 21.00 -20.69 14.68
N GLU A 89 20.82 -20.37 13.40
CA GLU A 89 21.23 -19.12 12.77
C GLU A 89 20.05 -18.51 12.03
N VAL A 90 20.13 -17.20 11.77
CA VAL A 90 19.17 -16.48 10.93
C VAL A 90 19.77 -16.38 9.53
N GLN A 91 19.07 -16.92 8.53
CA GLN A 91 19.53 -16.93 7.14
C GLN A 91 18.37 -16.52 6.21
N MET A 92 18.70 -16.02 5.03
CA MET A 92 17.72 -15.64 4.01
C MET A 92 17.85 -16.59 2.82
N ALA A 93 16.72 -17.09 2.31
CA ALA A 93 16.74 -17.92 1.10
C ALA A 93 17.20 -17.11 -0.12
N ALA A 94 17.90 -17.76 -1.06
CA ALA A 94 18.29 -17.16 -2.34
C ALA A 94 17.09 -17.12 -3.33
N GLY A 95 16.01 -16.47 -2.91
CA GLY A 95 14.77 -16.38 -3.66
C GLY A 95 13.67 -15.65 -2.88
N GLY A 96 12.55 -15.41 -3.54
CA GLY A 96 11.40 -14.72 -2.97
C GLY A 96 10.19 -14.81 -3.86
N LEU A 97 9.07 -14.31 -3.35
CA LEU A 97 7.87 -14.09 -4.16
C LEU A 97 7.84 -12.64 -4.62
N THR A 98 7.73 -12.43 -5.92
CA THR A 98 7.47 -11.10 -6.50
C THR A 98 6.02 -11.03 -6.93
N ARG A 99 5.36 -9.90 -6.69
CA ARG A 99 4.07 -9.59 -7.35
C ARG A 99 4.24 -8.35 -8.18
N VAL A 100 3.44 -8.27 -9.24
CA VAL A 100 3.44 -7.17 -10.19
C VAL A 100 2.03 -6.62 -10.31
N THR A 101 1.90 -5.31 -10.22
CA THR A 101 0.64 -4.63 -10.50
C THR A 101 0.56 -4.40 -12.01
N LEU A 102 -0.32 -5.14 -12.70
CA LEU A 102 -0.41 -5.08 -14.18
C LEU A 102 -1.14 -3.84 -14.70
N GLN A 103 -2.03 -3.27 -13.89
CA GLN A 103 -2.76 -2.06 -14.23
C GLN A 103 -1.83 -0.84 -14.24
N GLU A 104 -1.89 -0.06 -15.31
CA GLU A 104 -1.11 1.17 -15.44
C GLU A 104 -1.56 2.21 -14.41
N GLY A 105 -0.59 2.87 -13.76
CA GLY A 105 -0.86 3.90 -12.74
C GLY A 105 -1.33 3.37 -11.38
N SER A 106 -1.48 2.06 -11.21
CA SER A 106 -1.83 1.46 -9.92
C SER A 106 -0.58 1.25 -9.07
N LEU A 107 -0.58 1.85 -7.88
CA LEU A 107 0.44 1.69 -6.82
C LEU A 107 0.07 0.54 -5.87
#